data_AF-A0A355U0M2-F1
#
_entry.id   AF-A0A355U0M2-F1
#
_cell.length_a   1.000
_cell.length_b   1.000
_cell.length_c   1.000
_cell.angle_alpha   90.00
_cell.angle_beta   90.00
_cell.angle_gamma   90.00
#
_symmetry.space_group_name_H-M   'P 1'
#
loop_
_entity.id
_entity.type
_entity.pdbx_description
1 polymer ?
#
loop_
_entity_poly.entity_id
_entity_poly.type
_entity_poly.pdbx_seq_one_letter_code
_entity_poly.pdbx_strand_id
1 'polypeptide(L)'
;MNKTEFIKELSKVTNCTEDECVIINDVLESHFFISKKNKDKIIADLISRLSFDENRADEIYNASMQIITSNVKDKLKHPFRSQD
;
A
#
# COMPACT_ATOMS: atom_id res chain seq x y z
N MET A 1 1.53 10.35 -5.93
CA MET A 1 0.32 9.84 -5.29
C MET A 1 0.20 10.45 -3.91
N ASN A 2 -0.99 10.95 -3.58
CA ASN A 2 -1.37 11.34 -2.23
C ASN A 2 -2.10 10.16 -1.55
N LYS A 3 -2.40 10.27 -0.25
CA LYS A 3 -3.06 9.20 0.52
C LYS A 3 -4.40 8.76 -0.08
N THR A 4 -5.24 9.72 -0.49
CA THR A 4 -6.57 9.44 -1.05
C THR A 4 -6.49 8.66 -2.35
N GLU A 5 -5.59 9.03 -3.25
CA GLU A 5 -5.38 8.32 -4.51
C GLU A 5 -4.86 6.90 -4.23
N PHE A 6 -3.96 6.73 -3.26
CA PHE A 6 -3.47 5.40 -2.87
C PHE A 6 -4.59 4.50 -2.37
N ILE A 7 -5.42 4.99 -1.46
CA ILE A 7 -6.57 4.26 -0.90
C ILE A 7 -7.54 3.85 -2.02
N LYS A 8 -7.85 4.76 -2.95
CA LYS A 8 -8.74 4.46 -4.09
C LYS A 8 -8.17 3.40 -5.01
N GLU A 9 -6.89 3.49 -5.38
CA GLU A 9 -6.26 2.47 -6.22
C GLU A 9 -6.17 1.12 -5.51
N LEU A 10 -5.80 1.12 -4.24
CA LEU A 10 -5.71 -0.10 -3.44
C LEU A 10 -7.07 -0.79 -3.34
N SER A 11 -8.14 -0.04 -3.04
CA SER A 11 -9.50 -0.56 -2.99
C SER A 11 -9.92 -1.20 -4.32
N LYS A 12 -9.60 -0.56 -5.46
CA LYS A 12 -9.91 -1.11 -6.79
C LYS A 12 -9.22 -2.43 -7.10
N VAL A 13 -7.96 -2.58 -6.72
CA VAL A 13 -7.17 -3.77 -7.10
C VAL A 13 -7.29 -4.91 -6.09
N THR A 14 -7.65 -4.61 -4.84
CA THR A 14 -7.79 -5.61 -3.79
C THR A 14 -9.24 -5.96 -3.49
N ASN A 15 -10.23 -5.16 -3.89
CA ASN A 15 -11.62 -5.23 -3.40
C ASN A 15 -11.77 -5.03 -1.89
N CYS A 16 -10.78 -4.42 -1.22
CA CYS A 16 -10.93 -3.96 0.15
C CYS A 16 -11.86 -2.74 0.21
N THR A 17 -12.59 -2.63 1.32
CA THR A 17 -13.38 -1.46 1.68
C THR A 17 -12.48 -0.25 1.96
N GLU A 18 -13.06 0.95 1.93
CA GLU A 18 -12.31 2.18 2.20
C GLU A 18 -11.70 2.19 3.61
N ASP A 19 -12.43 1.74 4.62
CA ASP A 19 -11.94 1.58 6.01
C ASP A 19 -10.75 0.62 6.09
N GLU A 20 -10.83 -0.54 5.44
CA GLU A 20 -9.71 -1.48 5.39
C GLU A 20 -8.49 -0.85 4.71
N CYS A 21 -8.69 -0.14 3.60
CA CYS A 21 -7.61 0.54 2.89
C CYS A 21 -6.97 1.66 3.73
N VAL A 22 -7.74 2.36 4.58
CA VAL A 22 -7.20 3.34 5.53
C VAL A 22 -6.29 2.66 6.54
N ILE A 23 -6.71 1.52 7.09
CA ILE A 23 -5.90 0.74 8.05
C ILE A 23 -4.65 0.17 7.39
N ILE A 24 -4.78 -0.36 6.17
CA ILE A 24 -3.63 -0.85 5.39
C ILE A 24 -2.61 0.27 5.18
N ASN A 25 -3.07 1.46 4.78
CA ASN A 25 -2.21 2.62 4.63
C ASN A 25 -1.52 2.99 5.95
N ASP A 26 -2.23 3.00 7.08
CA ASP A 26 -1.64 3.26 8.40
C ASP A 26 -0.56 2.24 8.78
N VAL A 27 -0.85 0.94 8.59
CA VAL A 27 0.15 -0.13 8.82
C VAL A 27 1.38 0.11 7.93
N LEU A 28 1.17 0.39 6.65
CA LEU A 28 2.28 0.65 5.73
C LEU A 28 3.10 1.86 6.17
N GLU A 29 2.47 3.00 6.48
CA GLU A 29 3.15 4.22 6.95
C GLU A 29 3.92 3.97 8.25
N SER A 30 3.35 3.22 9.19
CA SER A 30 3.99 2.85 10.46
C SER A 30 5.25 1.98 10.28
N HIS A 31 5.34 1.22 9.18
CA HIS A 31 6.49 0.37 8.86
C HIS A 31 7.36 0.92 7.71
N PHE A 32 7.01 2.07 7.13
CA PHE A 32 7.62 2.64 5.92
C PHE A 32 9.03 3.19 6.15
N PHE A 33 9.43 3.48 7.41
CA PHE A 33 10.79 3.93 7.71
C PHE A 33 11.82 2.78 7.52
N ILE A 34 12.32 2.71 6.28
CA ILE A 34 13.59 2.18 5.77
C ILE A 34 14.09 0.86 6.40
N SER A 35 13.47 -0.27 6.04
CA SER A 35 14.22 -1.51 5.77
C SER A 35 13.38 -2.54 5.01
N LYS A 36 13.98 -3.24 4.03
CA LYS A 36 13.40 -4.44 3.35
C LYS A 36 13.00 -5.56 4.33
N LYS A 37 13.41 -5.47 5.60
CA LYS A 37 13.11 -6.43 6.67
C LYS A 37 11.70 -6.32 7.26
N ASN A 38 10.86 -5.39 6.78
CA ASN A 38 9.56 -5.14 7.42
C ASN A 38 8.37 -5.87 6.78
N LYS A 39 8.56 -6.64 5.69
CA LYS A 39 7.45 -7.37 5.04
C LYS A 39 6.71 -8.26 6.03
N ASP A 40 7.42 -9.11 6.76
CA ASP A 40 6.80 -10.05 7.71
C ASP A 40 6.04 -9.33 8.83
N LYS A 41 6.55 -8.17 9.27
CA LYS A 41 5.88 -7.34 10.28
C LYS A 41 4.61 -6.70 9.75
N ILE A 42 4.65 -6.21 8.50
CA ILE A 42 3.48 -5.64 7.84
C ILE A 42 2.42 -6.71 7.66
N ILE A 43 2.80 -7.90 7.19
CA ILE A 43 1.87 -9.03 7.04
C ILE A 43 1.26 -9.40 8.40
N ALA A 44 2.07 -9.52 9.45
CA ALA A 44 1.58 -9.79 10.80
C ALA A 44 0.60 -8.72 11.31
N ASP A 45 0.88 -7.45 11.08
CA ASP A 45 -0.02 -6.35 11.46
C ASP A 45 -1.31 -6.33 10.65
N LEU A 46 -1.26 -6.64 9.36
CA LEU A 46 -2.45 -6.77 8.51
C LEU A 46 -3.34 -7.92 8.99
N ILE A 47 -2.76 -9.09 9.27
CA ILE A 47 -3.48 -10.24 9.84
C ILE A 47 -4.10 -9.83 11.18
N SER A 48 -3.33 -9.19 12.07
CA SER A 48 -3.79 -8.85 13.41
C SER A 48 -4.86 -7.75 13.44
N ARG A 49 -4.78 -6.74 12.57
CA ARG A 49 -5.69 -5.58 12.61
C ARG A 49 -6.94 -5.77 11.75
N LEU A 50 -6.85 -6.55 10.67
CA LEU A 50 -7.92 -6.72 9.69
C LEU A 50 -8.47 -8.15 9.66
N SER A 51 -7.94 -9.06 10.48
CA SER A 51 -8.34 -10.48 10.51
C SER A 51 -8.18 -11.17 9.14
N PHE A 52 -7.25 -10.71 8.31
CA PHE A 52 -6.91 -11.38 7.06
C PHE A 52 -6.12 -12.65 7.31
N ASP A 53 -6.25 -13.62 6.41
CA ASP A 53 -5.32 -14.75 6.36
C ASP A 53 -3.97 -14.31 5.77
N GLU A 54 -2.96 -15.17 5.93
CA GLU A 54 -1.60 -14.89 5.48
C GLU A 54 -1.51 -14.65 3.96
N ASN A 55 -2.21 -15.44 3.14
CA ASN A 55 -2.18 -15.25 1.69
C ASN A 55 -2.79 -13.91 1.33
N ARG A 56 -3.94 -13.59 1.94
CA ARG A 56 -4.62 -12.33 1.70
C ARG A 56 -3.78 -11.12 2.12
N ALA A 57 -3.13 -11.18 3.27
CA ALA A 57 -2.23 -10.14 3.74
C ALA A 57 -1.01 -9.97 2.81
N ASP A 58 -0.45 -11.08 2.30
CA ASP A 58 0.64 -11.04 1.32
C ASP A 58 0.21 -10.41 -0.02
N GLU A 59 -0.97 -10.77 -0.54
CA GLU A 59 -1.56 -10.16 -1.73
C GLU A 59 -1.71 -8.65 -1.58
N ILE A 60 -2.26 -8.19 -0.46
CA ILE A 60 -2.47 -6.77 -0.17
C ILE A 60 -1.14 -6.03 -0.05
N TYR A 61 -0.15 -6.63 0.62
CA TYR A 61 1.19 -6.08 0.69
C TYR A 61 1.80 -5.93 -0.71
N ASN A 62 1.75 -6.98 -1.53
CA ASN A 62 2.31 -6.98 -2.88
C ASN A 62 1.60 -5.95 -3.78
N ALA A 63 0.27 -5.88 -3.73
CA ALA A 63 -0.52 -4.89 -4.47
C ALA A 63 -0.13 -3.46 -4.07
N SER A 64 -0.02 -3.20 -2.75
CA SER A 64 0.42 -1.91 -2.22
C SER A 64 1.81 -1.52 -2.73
N MET A 65 2.76 -2.46 -2.71
CA MET A 65 4.12 -2.23 -3.22
C MET A 65 4.14 -1.97 -4.72
N GLN A 66 3.30 -2.64 -5.50
CA GLN A 66 3.17 -2.40 -6.94
C GLN A 66 2.63 -1.00 -7.24
N ILE A 67 1.60 -0.54 -6.54
CA ILE A 67 1.03 0.81 -6.69
C ILE A 67 2.11 1.86 -6.38
N ILE A 68 2.75 1.75 -5.21
CA ILE A 68 3.80 2.69 -4.79
C ILE A 68 4.95 2.72 -5.80
N THR A 69 5.45 1.55 -6.21
CA THR A 69 6.56 1.45 -7.18
C THR A 69 6.17 2.01 -8.53
N SER A 70 4.95 1.77 -9.00
CA SER A 70 4.46 2.29 -10.29
C SER A 70 4.36 3.80 -10.28
N ASN A 71 3.80 4.39 -9.22
CA ASN A 71 3.75 5.84 -9.05
C ASN A 71 5.16 6.46 -8.92
N VAL A 72 6.11 5.80 -8.25
CA VAL A 72 7.51 6.28 -8.21
C VAL A 72 8.14 6.23 -9.60
N LYS A 73 7.97 5.14 -10.35
CA LYS A 73 8.47 5.00 -11.72
C LYS A 73 7.89 6.04 -12.66
N ASP A 74 6.58 6.32 -12.54
CA ASP A 74 5.91 7.34 -13.36
C ASP A 74 6.49 8.73 -13.11
N LYS A 75 6.64 9.12 -11.84
CA LYS A 75 7.30 10.38 -11.45
C LYS A 75 8.73 10.48 -11.95
N LEU A 76 9.49 9.38 -11.94
CA LEU A 76 10.86 9.36 -12.47
C LEU A 76 10.90 9.49 -14.00
N LYS A 77 9.93 8.90 -14.71
CA LYS A 77 9.82 9.04 -16.17
C LYS A 77 9.34 10.42 -16.59
N HIS A 78 8.54 11.07 -15.75
CA HIS A 78 7.94 12.37 -16.05
C HIS A 78 8.19 13.37 -14.91
N PRO A 79 9.46 13.75 -14.64
CA PRO A 79 9.83 14.54 -13.47
C PRO A 79 9.27 15.97 -13.47
N PHE A 80 8.88 16.48 -14.64
CA PHE A 80 8.31 17.83 -14.82
C PHE A 80 6.81 17.81 -15.15
N ARG A 81 6.14 16.66 -15.07
CA ARG A 81 4.67 16.59 -15.16
C ARG A 81 4.08 17.04 -13.83
N SER A 82 4.25 18.32 -13.54
CA SER A 82 3.51 18.98 -12.47
C SER A 82 2.20 19.45 -13.09
N GLN A 83 1.11 18.81 -12.67
CA GLN A 83 -0.26 19.35 -12.54
C GLN A 83 -0.58 20.57 -13.41
N ASP A 84 -1.31 20.34 -14.51
CA ASP A 84 -2.40 21.25 -14.91
C ASP A 84 -3.65 20.88 -14.11
#